data_AF-A0A3G2TDN8-F1
#
_entry.id   AF-A0A3G2TDN8-F1
#
_cell.length_a   1.000
_cell.length_b   1.000
_cell.length_c   1.000
_cell.angle_alpha   90.00
_cell.angle_beta   90.00
_cell.angle_gamma   90.00
#
_symmetry.space_group_name_H-M   'P 1'
#
loop_
_entity.id
_entity.type
_entity.pdbx_description
1 polymer ?
#
loop_
_entity_poly.entity_id
_entity_poly.type
_entity_poly.pdbx_seq_one_letter_code
_entity_poly.pdbx_strand_id
1 'polypeptide(L)'
;MLALNYRSKCCDNHYTADYTADFSISRLIEDYLEQLFNEKKVSPENREKLWKVYYDKLSAGVDVGFSPKSEFWDEPLAKSLKTSIAEFSAFKETSFRKTLEDLLTKDGKLTPKSEFLKEAYKVSGDYNTRWLETEYHQTVANAQSAEKWQDFQRNKNLYPNLRYSTVGDGRVRPEHAAWDGIVKPINDPWWKDNLPPNDWGCRCTVVQTDEPETDQPTGGTQLKIEFANNPGVSGKIFNGSGYMTSGGLNPEQIEKVAAWGRFMFYKLIRKGKEAAELAKHAAPYKIVYKSESGAAVKVSPFADKYDLDKNITTATILADNAITVKIRPHILIEGYKNPEYQIRKLMADRKEQKGKGVSSNLKSAKAQGCKIIVFEIMPEYPSDLNRLKNSIRGNILQNYRKDTFSEFIFIREGKLIEKISAEDLLK
;
A
#
# COMPACT_ATOMS: atom_id res chain seq x y z
N MET A 1 -4.06 -22.27 59.29
CA MET A 1 -5.48 -21.98 59.60
C MET A 1 -5.86 -20.70 58.90
N LEU A 2 -6.93 -20.76 58.10
CA LEU A 2 -7.95 -19.72 57.82
C LEU A 2 -7.45 -18.30 57.47
N ALA A 3 -7.54 -17.80 56.23
CA ALA A 3 -8.71 -17.49 55.38
C ALA A 3 -9.02 -15.98 55.35
N LEU A 4 -8.76 -15.39 54.17
CA LEU A 4 -9.59 -14.44 53.39
C LEU A 4 -10.49 -13.44 54.13
N ASN A 5 -10.37 -12.16 53.77
CA ASN A 5 -11.32 -11.51 52.86
C ASN A 5 -10.98 -10.03 52.63
N TYR A 6 -10.68 -9.65 51.38
CA TYR A 6 -11.38 -8.53 50.75
C TYR A 6 -11.37 -8.75 49.23
N ARG A 7 -12.54 -9.09 48.68
CA ARG A 7 -12.81 -9.12 47.25
C ARG A 7 -13.25 -7.72 46.82
N SER A 8 -12.60 -7.17 45.81
CA SER A 8 -13.27 -6.29 44.85
C SER A 8 -13.03 -6.86 43.45
N LYS A 9 -14.05 -7.57 42.95
CA LYS A 9 -14.18 -7.89 41.52
C LYS A 9 -14.41 -6.59 40.77
N CYS A 10 -13.45 -6.16 39.96
CA CYS A 10 -13.68 -5.25 38.83
C CYS A 10 -12.75 -5.66 37.67
N CYS A 11 -13.37 -6.21 36.62
CA CYS A 11 -12.92 -6.26 35.23
C CYS A 11 -11.64 -7.04 34.90
N ASP A 12 -11.82 -8.28 34.41
CA ASP A 12 -10.86 -8.98 33.56
C ASP A 12 -10.84 -8.31 32.18
N ASN A 13 -10.04 -7.26 32.05
CA ASN A 13 -9.52 -6.78 30.76
C ASN A 13 -8.28 -5.94 31.05
N HIS A 14 -7.18 -6.62 31.36
CA HIS A 14 -5.87 -6.00 31.21
C HIS A 14 -5.67 -5.76 29.72
N TYR A 15 -5.90 -4.51 29.28
CA TYR A 15 -5.27 -4.00 28.08
C TYR A 15 -3.76 -4.21 28.26
N THR A 16 -3.21 -5.21 27.60
CA THR A 16 -1.77 -5.27 27.39
C THR A 16 -1.45 -4.06 26.52
N ALA A 17 -0.92 -3.00 27.12
CA ALA A 17 -0.32 -1.92 26.36
C ALA A 17 0.71 -2.56 25.43
N ASP A 18 0.57 -2.33 24.12
CA ASP A 18 1.50 -2.86 23.12
C ASP A 18 2.78 -2.03 23.21
N TYR A 19 3.65 -2.40 24.15
CA TYR A 19 4.91 -1.70 24.45
C TYR A 19 5.86 -1.60 23.24
N THR A 20 5.60 -2.30 22.14
CA THR A 20 6.48 -2.32 20.97
C THR A 20 6.25 -1.15 20.01
N ALA A 21 4.98 -0.74 19.82
CA ALA A 21 4.60 0.35 18.94
C ALA A 21 4.99 1.72 19.54
N ASP A 22 4.71 1.92 20.83
CA ASP A 22 5.06 3.15 21.56
C ASP A 22 6.58 3.36 21.62
N PHE A 23 7.36 2.28 21.73
CA PHE A 23 8.82 2.39 21.74
C PHE A 23 9.41 2.73 20.37
N SER A 24 8.76 2.31 19.27
CA SER A 24 9.20 2.63 17.91
C SER A 24 8.98 4.10 17.57
N ILE A 25 7.89 4.72 18.02
CA ILE A 25 7.65 6.15 17.78
C ILE A 25 8.57 7.02 18.65
N SER A 26 8.82 6.66 19.91
CA SER A 26 9.72 7.41 20.78
C SER A 26 11.12 7.56 20.20
N ARG A 27 11.72 6.46 19.72
CA ARG A 27 13.04 6.48 19.06
C ARG A 27 13.06 7.32 17.79
N LEU A 28 12.00 7.21 16.98
CA LEU A 28 11.88 8.04 15.78
C LEU A 28 11.84 9.53 16.13
N ILE A 29 11.11 9.91 17.19
CA ILE A 29 11.06 11.29 17.66
C ILE A 29 12.41 11.74 18.22
N GLU A 30 13.11 10.91 18.99
CA GLU A 30 14.48 11.20 19.44
C GLU A 30 15.38 11.54 18.24
N ASP A 31 15.45 10.66 17.24
CA ASP A 31 16.23 10.90 16.01
C ASP A 31 15.79 12.18 15.28
N TYR A 32 14.48 12.43 15.22
CA TYR A 32 13.89 13.61 14.59
C TYR A 32 14.34 14.90 15.28
N LEU A 33 14.30 14.93 16.61
CA LEU A 33 14.71 16.08 17.43
C LEU A 33 16.22 16.30 17.37
N GLU A 34 17.02 15.23 17.37
CA GLU A 34 18.47 15.33 17.25
C GLU A 34 18.90 15.89 15.89
N GLN A 35 18.33 15.38 14.79
CA GLN A 35 18.58 15.90 13.45
C GLN A 35 18.19 17.37 13.37
N LEU A 36 17.00 17.72 13.86
CA LEU A 36 16.53 19.10 13.79
C LEU A 36 17.43 20.05 14.60
N PHE A 37 17.85 19.65 15.80
CA PHE A 37 18.70 20.50 16.64
C PHE A 37 20.11 20.66 16.04
N ASN A 38 20.73 19.57 15.60
CA ASN A 38 22.12 19.56 15.13
C ASN A 38 22.28 20.06 13.69
N GLU A 39 21.37 19.66 12.80
CA GLU A 39 21.47 19.92 11.36
C GLU A 39 20.52 21.01 10.85
N LYS A 40 19.60 21.50 11.71
CA LYS A 40 18.56 22.48 11.36
C LYS A 40 17.60 21.99 10.26
N LYS A 41 17.54 20.67 10.08
CA LYS A 41 16.68 19.99 9.11
C LYS A 41 16.41 18.57 9.58
N VAL A 42 15.37 17.96 9.03
CA VAL A 42 15.10 16.52 9.20
C VAL A 42 15.24 15.82 7.87
N SER A 43 15.84 14.63 7.87
CA SER A 43 16.06 13.87 6.65
C SER A 43 14.73 13.46 5.99
N PRO A 44 14.66 13.38 4.65
CA PRO A 44 13.47 12.92 3.93
C PRO A 44 12.95 11.56 4.44
N GLU A 45 13.85 10.65 4.83
CA GLU A 45 13.52 9.32 5.33
C GLU A 45 12.81 9.38 6.68
N ASN A 46 13.29 10.18 7.64
CA ASN A 46 12.65 10.31 8.95
C ASN A 46 11.31 11.07 8.86
N ARG A 47 11.19 12.03 7.93
CA ARG A 47 9.90 12.65 7.60
C ARG A 47 8.91 11.63 7.01
N GLU A 48 9.36 10.78 6.08
CA GLU A 48 8.55 9.68 5.52
C GLU A 48 8.12 8.69 6.61
N LYS A 49 9.01 8.32 7.54
CA LYS A 49 8.66 7.44 8.66
C LYS A 49 7.59 8.06 9.56
N LEU A 50 7.72 9.32 9.95
CA LEU A 50 6.76 9.98 10.84
C LEU A 50 5.40 10.17 10.14
N TRP A 51 5.41 10.60 8.87
CA TRP A 51 4.22 10.61 8.04
C TRP A 51 3.53 9.24 8.01
N LYS A 52 4.31 8.16 7.85
CA LYS A 52 3.78 6.79 7.82
C LYS A 52 3.15 6.39 9.15
N VAL A 53 3.73 6.77 10.28
CA VAL A 53 3.14 6.52 11.61
C VAL A 53 1.74 7.14 11.72
N TYR A 54 1.59 8.41 11.31
CA TYR A 54 0.27 9.06 11.31
C TYR A 54 -0.69 8.39 10.32
N TYR A 55 -0.22 8.17 9.09
CA TYR A 55 -1.03 7.58 8.03
C TYR A 55 -1.53 6.19 8.42
N ASP A 56 -0.67 5.31 8.94
CA ASP A 56 -1.05 3.95 9.32
C ASP A 56 -2.13 3.96 10.41
N LYS A 57 -1.94 4.77 11.48
CA LYS A 57 -2.90 4.86 12.57
C LYS A 57 -4.26 5.39 12.09
N LEU A 58 -4.25 6.50 11.35
CA LEU A 58 -5.49 7.11 10.87
C LEU A 58 -6.17 6.28 9.77
N SER A 59 -5.42 5.67 8.87
CA SER A 59 -5.95 4.78 7.82
C SER A 59 -6.58 3.52 8.42
N ALA A 60 -6.05 2.99 9.53
CA ALA A 60 -6.71 1.94 10.30
C ALA A 60 -8.05 2.42 10.88
N GLY A 61 -8.17 3.69 11.26
CA GLY A 61 -9.44 4.29 11.66
C GLY A 61 -10.47 4.29 10.53
N VAL A 62 -10.04 4.52 9.28
CA VAL A 62 -10.92 4.38 8.11
C VAL A 62 -11.43 2.94 8.00
N ASP A 63 -10.55 1.94 8.14
CA ASP A 63 -10.94 0.52 8.03
C ASP A 63 -11.86 0.05 9.17
N VAL A 64 -11.82 0.70 10.34
CA VAL A 64 -12.75 0.44 11.45
C VAL A 64 -14.11 1.06 11.16
N GLY A 65 -14.15 2.29 10.63
CA GLY A 65 -15.40 3.00 10.38
C GLY A 65 -16.08 2.66 9.06
N PHE A 66 -15.32 2.20 8.06
CA PHE A 66 -15.79 1.73 6.77
C PHE A 66 -14.95 0.51 6.37
N SER A 67 -15.49 -0.69 6.62
CA SER A 67 -14.68 -1.91 6.60
C SER A 67 -14.48 -2.47 5.19
N PRO A 68 -13.25 -2.89 4.81
CA PRO A 68 -13.01 -3.61 3.56
C PRO A 68 -13.68 -5.00 3.50
N LYS A 69 -14.29 -5.45 4.61
CA LYS A 69 -15.07 -6.69 4.68
C LYS A 69 -16.59 -6.44 4.62
N SER A 70 -17.03 -5.19 4.57
CA SER A 70 -18.43 -4.83 4.43
C SER A 70 -18.98 -5.38 3.12
N GLU A 71 -20.22 -5.87 3.13
CA GLU A 71 -20.92 -6.29 1.89
C GLU A 71 -21.08 -5.10 0.93
N PHE A 72 -21.22 -3.89 1.48
CA PHE A 72 -21.39 -2.65 0.74
C PHE A 72 -20.09 -1.87 0.56
N TRP A 73 -18.96 -2.58 0.55
CA TRP A 73 -17.66 -1.96 0.35
C TRP A 73 -17.56 -1.25 -1.01
N ASP A 74 -17.18 0.02 -0.96
CA ASP A 74 -16.91 0.86 -2.14
C ASP A 74 -15.42 1.18 -2.19
N GLU A 75 -14.69 0.47 -3.05
CA GLU A 75 -13.24 0.63 -3.22
C GLU A 75 -12.86 2.07 -3.65
N PRO A 76 -13.50 2.68 -4.67
CA PRO A 76 -13.26 4.09 -5.01
C PRO A 76 -13.40 5.06 -3.84
N LEU A 77 -14.49 4.98 -3.08
CA LEU A 77 -14.72 5.86 -1.93
C LEU A 77 -13.67 5.63 -0.85
N ALA A 78 -13.41 4.38 -0.48
CA ALA A 78 -12.40 4.03 0.51
C ALA A 78 -11.00 4.51 0.12
N LYS A 79 -10.64 4.38 -1.16
CA LYS A 79 -9.39 4.90 -1.70
C LYS A 79 -9.32 6.42 -1.60
N SER A 80 -10.43 7.12 -1.87
CA SER A 80 -10.52 8.57 -1.73
C SER A 80 -10.31 9.00 -0.27
N LEU A 81 -11.01 8.35 0.67
CA LEU A 81 -10.87 8.60 2.11
C LEU A 81 -9.43 8.38 2.59
N LYS A 82 -8.79 7.27 2.19
CA LYS A 82 -7.39 6.99 2.52
C LYS A 82 -6.42 7.98 1.87
N THR A 83 -6.70 8.45 0.66
CA THR A 83 -5.93 9.53 0.03
C THR A 83 -6.02 10.82 0.85
N SER A 84 -7.21 11.18 1.33
CA SER A 84 -7.38 12.36 2.19
C SER A 84 -6.62 12.24 3.52
N ILE A 85 -6.56 11.04 4.11
CA ILE A 85 -5.75 10.77 5.31
C ILE A 85 -4.25 10.90 5.04
N ALA A 86 -3.79 10.50 3.85
CA ALA A 86 -2.41 10.67 3.43
C ALA A 86 -2.02 12.15 3.33
N GLU A 87 -2.90 12.99 2.78
CA GLU A 87 -2.71 14.45 2.75
C GLU A 87 -2.72 15.03 4.16
N PHE A 88 -3.72 14.69 4.99
CA PHE A 88 -3.81 15.15 6.38
C PHE A 88 -2.54 14.79 7.18
N SER A 89 -2.04 13.57 7.03
CA SER A 89 -0.81 13.11 7.68
C SER A 89 0.42 13.90 7.24
N ALA A 90 0.46 14.36 5.98
CA ALA A 90 1.53 15.22 5.47
C ALA A 90 1.47 16.63 6.05
N PHE A 91 0.26 17.19 6.19
CA PHE A 91 0.07 18.46 6.89
C PHE A 91 0.43 18.36 8.36
N LYS A 92 0.02 17.29 9.04
CA LYS A 92 0.37 17.06 10.45
C LYS A 92 1.89 16.98 10.66
N GLU A 93 2.60 16.21 9.83
CA GLU A 93 4.07 16.14 9.88
C GLU A 93 4.72 17.50 9.64
N THR A 94 4.24 18.24 8.63
CA THR A 94 4.77 19.57 8.30
C THR A 94 4.54 20.56 9.44
N SER A 95 3.35 20.52 10.04
CA SER A 95 2.98 21.37 11.18
C SER A 95 3.84 21.05 12.39
N PHE A 96 3.96 19.77 12.75
CA PHE A 96 4.82 19.32 13.84
C PHE A 96 6.27 19.80 13.65
N ARG A 97 6.84 19.57 12.45
CA ARG A 97 8.20 20.01 12.13
C ARG A 97 8.39 21.51 12.30
N LYS A 98 7.48 22.31 11.74
CA LYS A 98 7.55 23.77 11.83
C LYS A 98 7.45 24.26 13.27
N THR A 99 6.53 23.69 14.07
CA THR A 99 6.43 24.03 15.50
C THR A 99 7.74 23.73 16.22
N LEU A 100 8.42 22.64 15.89
CA LEU A 100 9.74 22.34 16.45
C LEU A 100 10.84 23.29 15.93
N GLU A 101 10.80 23.67 14.65
CA GLU A 101 11.72 24.65 14.06
C GLU A 101 11.65 26.00 14.79
N ASP A 102 10.45 26.45 15.13
CA ASP A 102 10.22 27.69 15.88
C ASP A 102 10.85 27.65 17.29
N LEU A 103 10.99 26.46 17.90
CA LEU A 103 11.65 26.29 19.20
C LEU A 103 13.18 26.36 19.13
N LEU A 104 13.78 26.28 17.94
CA LEU A 104 15.25 26.33 17.79
C LEU A 104 15.84 27.68 18.18
N THR A 105 15.05 28.75 18.07
CA THR A 105 15.51 30.09 18.40
C THR A 105 14.53 30.84 19.29
N LYS A 106 15.06 31.59 20.25
CA LYS A 106 14.30 32.49 21.12
C LYS A 106 14.97 33.86 21.10
N ASP A 107 14.22 34.90 20.76
CA ASP A 107 14.72 36.27 20.61
C ASP A 107 15.95 36.40 19.69
N GLY A 108 15.94 35.63 18.59
CA GLY A 108 17.03 35.59 17.60
C GLY A 108 18.28 34.83 18.05
N LYS A 109 18.29 34.21 19.24
CA LYS A 109 19.39 33.39 19.75
C LYS A 109 19.03 31.91 19.72
N LEU A 110 20.04 31.05 19.52
CA LEU A 110 19.87 29.60 19.58
C LEU A 110 19.43 29.17 20.98
N THR A 111 18.34 28.42 21.07
CA THR A 111 17.85 27.82 22.32
C THR A 111 18.84 26.74 22.80
N PRO A 112 19.23 26.70 24.08
CA PRO A 112 20.06 25.63 24.62
C PRO A 112 19.43 24.24 24.39
N LYS A 113 20.24 23.21 24.09
CA LYS A 113 19.74 21.87 23.75
C LYS A 113 18.76 21.29 24.78
N SER A 114 19.04 21.48 26.07
CA SER A 114 18.18 21.00 27.16
C SER A 114 16.81 21.69 27.19
N GLU A 115 16.75 23.01 26.95
CA GLU A 115 15.49 23.76 26.88
C GLU A 115 14.71 23.38 25.63
N PHE A 116 15.39 23.29 24.48
CA PHE A 116 14.78 22.82 23.23
C PHE A 116 14.13 21.45 23.40
N LEU A 117 14.88 20.45 23.89
CA LEU A 117 14.36 19.09 24.07
C LEU A 117 13.16 19.07 25.02
N LYS A 118 13.23 19.82 26.14
CA LYS A 118 12.14 19.90 27.11
C LYS A 118 10.83 20.38 26.47
N GLU A 119 10.88 21.47 25.69
CA GLU A 119 9.68 21.99 25.04
C GLU A 119 9.25 21.14 23.84
N ALA A 120 10.21 20.62 23.07
CA ALA A 120 9.96 19.72 21.94
C ALA A 120 9.23 18.44 22.35
N TYR A 121 9.57 17.85 23.51
CA TYR A 121 8.85 16.67 24.01
C TYR A 121 7.41 16.97 24.44
N LYS A 122 7.11 18.19 24.93
CA LYS A 122 5.72 18.60 25.19
C LYS A 122 4.94 18.71 23.89
N VAL A 123 5.52 19.35 22.87
CA VAL A 123 4.93 19.42 21.53
C VAL A 123 4.69 18.02 20.97
N SER A 124 5.66 17.11 21.14
CA SER A 124 5.49 15.70 20.76
C SER A 124 4.34 15.03 21.50
N GLY A 125 4.22 15.18 22.83
CA GLY A 125 3.10 14.61 23.59
C GLY A 125 1.73 15.12 23.12
N ASP A 126 1.66 16.39 22.72
CA ASP A 126 0.46 16.97 22.16
C ASP A 126 0.13 16.38 20.78
N TYR A 127 1.08 16.42 19.84
CA TYR A 127 0.87 15.97 18.45
C TYR A 127 0.71 14.46 18.32
N ASN A 128 1.62 13.70 18.96
CA ASN A 128 1.87 12.28 18.71
C ASN A 128 1.12 11.37 19.69
N THR A 129 0.51 11.94 20.72
CA THR A 129 -0.29 11.19 21.68
C THR A 129 -1.71 11.74 21.75
N ARG A 130 -1.90 12.94 22.32
CA ARG A 130 -3.25 13.46 22.61
C ARG A 130 -4.06 13.78 21.36
N TRP A 131 -3.49 14.55 20.43
CA TRP A 131 -4.17 14.96 19.21
C TRP A 131 -4.31 13.79 18.24
N LEU A 132 -3.28 12.96 18.08
CA LEU A 132 -3.35 11.78 17.22
C LEU A 132 -4.45 10.79 17.65
N GLU A 133 -4.69 10.62 18.95
CA GLU A 133 -5.80 9.80 19.44
C GLU A 133 -7.17 10.42 19.11
N THR A 134 -7.29 11.74 19.27
CA THR A 134 -8.53 12.47 18.98
C THR A 134 -8.85 12.44 17.49
N GLU A 135 -7.83 12.61 16.63
CA GLU A 135 -7.92 12.48 15.17
C GLU A 135 -8.27 11.07 14.73
N TYR A 136 -7.77 10.04 15.42
CA TYR A 136 -8.14 8.65 15.16
C TYR A 136 -9.63 8.43 15.39
N HIS A 137 -10.17 8.81 16.54
CA HIS A 137 -11.60 8.67 16.83
C HIS A 137 -12.48 9.47 15.85
N GLN A 138 -12.04 10.68 15.50
CA GLN A 138 -12.71 11.49 14.48
C GLN A 138 -12.70 10.81 13.11
N THR A 139 -11.59 10.18 12.75
CA THR A 139 -11.46 9.44 11.49
C THR A 139 -12.45 8.27 11.44
N VAL A 140 -12.55 7.50 12.52
CA VAL A 140 -13.53 6.41 12.64
C VAL A 140 -14.95 6.95 12.46
N ALA A 141 -15.32 8.01 13.19
CA ALA A 141 -16.68 8.57 13.12
C ALA A 141 -17.04 9.12 11.73
N ASN A 142 -16.10 9.79 11.07
CA ASN A 142 -16.28 10.28 9.69
C ASN A 142 -16.39 9.12 8.69
N ALA A 143 -15.58 8.07 8.83
CA ALA A 143 -15.68 6.89 7.97
C ALA A 143 -17.03 6.16 8.14
N GLN A 144 -17.54 6.03 9.37
CA GLN A 144 -18.89 5.50 9.63
C GLN A 144 -19.98 6.37 9.02
N SER A 145 -19.82 7.69 9.06
CA SER A 145 -20.74 8.62 8.42
C SER A 145 -20.74 8.46 6.89
N ALA A 146 -19.57 8.22 6.29
CA ALA A 146 -19.46 7.91 4.86
C ALA A 146 -20.16 6.62 4.48
N GLU A 147 -20.02 5.55 5.26
CA GLU A 147 -20.74 4.28 5.05
C GLU A 147 -22.25 4.48 5.17
N LYS A 148 -22.72 5.12 6.26
CA LYS A 148 -24.14 5.45 6.46
C LYS A 148 -24.71 6.26 5.30
N TRP A 149 -23.95 7.20 4.75
CA TRP A 149 -24.39 7.97 3.59
C TRP A 149 -24.65 7.09 2.37
N GLN A 150 -23.80 6.09 2.11
CA GLN A 150 -24.04 5.12 1.03
C GLN A 150 -25.33 4.33 1.28
N ASP A 151 -25.59 3.93 2.53
CA ASP A 151 -26.82 3.23 2.92
C ASP A 151 -28.05 4.11 2.68
N PHE A 152 -27.96 5.39 3.05
CA PHE A 152 -29.02 6.37 2.82
C PHE A 152 -29.36 6.47 1.34
N GLN A 153 -28.33 6.55 0.49
CA GLN A 153 -28.51 6.64 -0.96
C GLN A 153 -29.12 5.37 -1.56
N ARG A 154 -28.79 4.18 -1.04
CA ARG A 154 -29.40 2.92 -1.50
C ARG A 154 -30.87 2.82 -1.11
N ASN A 155 -31.25 3.34 0.05
CA ASN A 155 -32.59 3.22 0.62
C ASN A 155 -33.50 4.44 0.38
N LYS A 156 -33.05 5.46 -0.36
CA LYS A 156 -33.77 6.73 -0.56
C LYS A 156 -35.18 6.59 -1.15
N ASN A 157 -35.47 5.48 -1.83
CA ASN A 157 -36.80 5.22 -2.39
C ASN A 157 -37.82 4.83 -1.32
N LEU A 158 -37.35 4.26 -0.20
CA LEU A 158 -38.17 3.87 0.95
C LEU A 158 -38.23 4.99 1.98
N TYR A 159 -37.09 5.65 2.22
CA TYR A 159 -36.95 6.73 3.18
C TYR A 159 -36.26 7.91 2.49
N PRO A 160 -37.03 8.82 1.86
CA PRO A 160 -36.47 9.91 1.04
C PRO A 160 -35.82 11.02 1.87
N ASN A 161 -36.10 11.06 3.18
CA ASN A 161 -35.67 12.11 4.09
C ASN A 161 -34.73 11.56 5.17
N LEU A 162 -33.98 12.48 5.78
CA LEU A 162 -33.06 12.24 6.88
C LEU A 162 -33.44 13.13 8.04
N ARG A 163 -33.45 12.59 9.26
CA ARG A 163 -33.64 13.33 10.50
C ARG A 163 -32.32 13.48 11.25
N TYR A 164 -31.95 14.71 11.55
CA TYR A 164 -30.81 15.02 12.41
C TYR A 164 -31.17 14.72 13.87
N SER A 165 -30.28 14.05 14.60
CA SER A 165 -30.52 13.66 15.99
C SER A 165 -29.27 13.85 16.84
N THR A 166 -29.44 14.40 18.02
CA THR A 166 -28.43 14.56 19.05
C THR A 166 -28.72 13.63 20.23
N VAL A 167 -27.73 13.40 21.08
CA VAL A 167 -27.93 12.65 22.34
C VAL A 167 -28.70 13.46 23.41
N GLY A 168 -28.96 14.76 23.17
CA GLY A 168 -29.78 15.61 24.04
C GLY A 168 -29.20 15.97 25.42
N ASP A 169 -27.95 15.60 25.73
CA ASP A 169 -27.32 15.91 27.02
C ASP A 169 -26.58 17.26 27.04
N GLY A 170 -26.15 17.68 28.23
CA GLY A 170 -25.49 18.97 28.46
C GLY A 170 -24.09 19.14 27.82
N ARG A 171 -23.53 18.13 27.14
CA ARG A 171 -22.29 18.28 26.34
C ARG A 171 -22.56 18.37 24.84
N VAL A 172 -23.82 18.34 24.42
CA VAL A 172 -24.20 18.70 23.04
C VAL A 172 -23.99 20.20 22.89
N ARG A 173 -23.32 20.60 21.81
CA ARG A 173 -23.06 22.02 21.54
C ARG A 173 -24.39 22.72 21.21
N PRO A 174 -24.64 23.95 21.70
CA PRO A 174 -25.89 24.66 21.47
C PRO A 174 -26.26 24.75 19.98
N GLU A 175 -25.28 24.94 19.11
CA GLU A 175 -25.46 25.03 17.66
C GLU A 175 -26.00 23.70 17.08
N HIS A 176 -25.53 22.57 17.60
CA HIS A 176 -25.99 21.24 17.15
C HIS A 176 -27.33 20.88 17.77
N ALA A 177 -27.60 21.29 19.02
CA ALA A 177 -28.87 21.08 19.69
C ALA A 177 -30.01 21.83 18.96
N ALA A 178 -29.71 23.00 18.38
CA ALA A 178 -30.65 23.74 17.55
C ALA A 178 -31.03 23.01 16.24
N TRP A 179 -30.26 22.00 15.84
CA TRP A 179 -30.57 21.15 14.68
C TRP A 179 -31.30 19.85 15.04
N ASP A 180 -31.53 19.57 16.32
CA ASP A 180 -32.17 18.34 16.75
C ASP A 180 -33.60 18.25 16.19
N GLY A 181 -33.93 17.11 15.56
CA GLY A 181 -35.25 16.85 14.99
C GLY A 181 -35.48 17.40 13.58
N ILE A 182 -34.52 18.12 13.01
CA ILE A 182 -34.65 18.63 11.63
C ILE A 182 -34.72 17.48 10.65
N VAL A 183 -35.73 17.53 9.77
CA VAL A 183 -35.93 16.59 8.68
C VAL A 183 -35.66 17.27 7.35
N LYS A 184 -34.72 16.76 6.57
CA LYS A 184 -34.40 17.27 5.22
C LYS A 184 -34.32 16.14 4.20
N PRO A 185 -34.74 16.36 2.94
CA PRO A 185 -34.53 15.41 1.86
C PRO A 185 -33.06 14.98 1.75
N ILE A 186 -32.80 13.72 1.38
CA ILE A 186 -31.42 13.19 1.25
C ILE A 186 -30.58 14.05 0.29
N ASN A 187 -31.18 14.60 -0.75
CA ASN A 187 -30.47 15.42 -1.75
C ASN A 187 -30.36 16.91 -1.38
N ASP A 188 -30.84 17.30 -0.19
CA ASP A 188 -30.74 18.68 0.26
C ASP A 188 -29.26 19.10 0.42
N PRO A 189 -28.84 20.28 -0.10
CA PRO A 189 -27.48 20.76 0.04
C PRO A 189 -26.99 20.90 1.48
N TRP A 190 -27.88 21.05 2.46
CA TRP A 190 -27.56 21.11 3.89
C TRP A 190 -26.71 19.92 4.34
N TRP A 191 -27.00 18.73 3.81
CA TRP A 191 -26.24 17.53 4.14
C TRP A 191 -24.80 17.53 3.63
N LYS A 192 -24.40 18.47 2.77
CA LYS A 192 -23.00 18.60 2.33
C LYS A 192 -22.10 19.13 3.43
N ASP A 193 -22.64 19.97 4.31
CA ASP A 193 -21.88 20.71 5.32
C ASP A 193 -22.27 20.32 6.75
N ASN A 194 -23.43 19.69 6.94
CA ASN A 194 -23.99 19.43 8.27
C ASN A 194 -24.13 17.94 8.61
N LEU A 195 -23.61 17.03 7.78
CA LEU A 195 -23.63 15.60 8.09
C LEU A 195 -22.66 15.32 9.27
N PRO A 196 -23.15 14.82 10.43
CA PRO A 196 -22.28 14.54 11.57
C PRO A 196 -21.16 13.55 11.22
N PRO A 197 -19.99 13.64 11.89
CA PRO A 197 -19.67 14.50 13.02
C PRO A 197 -19.31 15.97 12.68
N ASN A 198 -20.01 16.91 13.32
CA ASN A 198 -19.89 18.36 13.06
C ASN A 198 -18.86 19.14 13.91
N ASP A 199 -18.16 18.48 14.84
CA ASP A 199 -17.02 19.02 15.61
C ASP A 199 -16.30 17.84 16.32
N TRP A 200 -15.14 18.08 16.94
CA TRP A 200 -14.42 17.10 17.76
C TRP A 200 -15.33 16.49 18.82
N GLY A 201 -15.35 15.16 18.89
CA GLY A 201 -16.18 14.43 19.87
C GLY A 201 -17.68 14.66 19.69
N CYS A 202 -18.13 14.97 18.47
CA CYS A 202 -19.55 15.11 18.17
C CYS A 202 -20.31 13.80 18.45
N ARG A 203 -21.49 13.93 19.07
CA ARG A 203 -22.38 12.82 19.44
C ARG A 203 -23.76 12.98 18.79
N CYS A 204 -23.75 13.57 17.60
CA CYS A 204 -24.92 13.69 16.75
C CYS A 204 -24.90 12.57 15.70
N THR A 205 -26.06 12.21 15.20
CA THR A 205 -26.24 11.21 14.16
C THR A 205 -27.38 11.61 13.25
N VAL A 206 -27.60 10.80 12.21
CA VAL A 206 -28.67 10.98 11.25
C VAL A 206 -29.37 9.65 11.07
N VAL A 207 -30.69 9.70 10.99
CA VAL A 207 -31.56 8.54 10.84
C VAL A 207 -32.41 8.73 9.59
N GLN A 208 -32.58 7.68 8.78
CA GLN A 208 -33.51 7.72 7.66
C GLN A 208 -34.96 7.79 8.14
N THR A 209 -35.78 8.56 7.44
CA THR A 209 -37.19 8.76 7.79
C THR A 209 -38.04 9.00 6.54
N ASP A 210 -39.33 8.71 6.65
CA ASP A 210 -40.38 9.09 5.70
C ASP A 210 -41.21 10.30 6.19
N GLU A 211 -40.88 10.83 7.38
CA GLU A 211 -41.46 12.08 7.91
C GLU A 211 -41.28 13.23 6.91
N PRO A 212 -42.26 14.15 6.80
CA PRO A 212 -42.15 15.30 5.91
C PRO A 212 -40.99 16.21 6.30
N GLU A 213 -40.45 16.93 5.31
CA GLU A 213 -39.43 17.95 5.54
C GLU A 213 -39.93 19.00 6.55
N THR A 214 -39.05 19.37 7.49
CA THR A 214 -39.28 20.50 8.40
C THR A 214 -38.72 21.79 7.81
N ASP A 215 -39.22 22.93 8.30
CA ASP A 215 -38.62 24.22 8.01
C ASP A 215 -37.12 24.26 8.38
N GLN A 216 -36.39 25.21 7.79
CA GLN A 216 -34.99 25.44 8.14
C GLN A 216 -34.84 25.71 9.64
N PRO A 217 -33.72 25.29 10.27
CA PRO A 217 -33.43 25.64 11.65
C PRO A 217 -33.54 27.15 11.85
N THR A 218 -34.20 27.59 12.91
CA THR A 218 -34.19 29.00 13.32
C THR A 218 -32.87 29.40 14.01
N GLY A 219 -31.93 28.46 14.17
CA GLY A 219 -30.61 28.67 14.77
C GLY A 219 -29.65 27.50 14.54
N GLY A 220 -28.39 27.69 14.91
CA GLY A 220 -27.32 26.72 14.67
C GLY A 220 -26.63 26.96 13.32
N THR A 221 -25.38 27.40 13.39
CA THR A 221 -24.50 27.60 12.23
C THR A 221 -23.34 26.63 12.34
N GLN A 222 -22.91 26.02 11.23
CA GLN A 222 -21.65 25.28 11.23
C GLN A 222 -20.50 26.29 11.37
N LEU A 223 -20.02 26.46 12.61
CA LEU A 223 -19.03 27.46 12.95
C LEU A 223 -17.62 27.05 12.51
N LYS A 224 -17.35 25.75 12.43
CA LYS A 224 -16.04 25.21 12.11
C LYS A 224 -16.02 24.63 10.72
N ILE A 225 -15.51 25.42 9.78
CA ILE A 225 -15.47 25.07 8.36
C ILE A 225 -14.67 23.78 8.09
N GLU A 226 -13.72 23.42 8.95
CA GLU A 226 -12.97 22.17 8.84
C GLU A 226 -13.84 20.91 9.08
N PHE A 227 -14.98 21.06 9.78
CA PHE A 227 -15.98 20.01 10.00
C PHE A 227 -17.19 20.13 9.08
N ALA A 228 -17.28 21.20 8.28
CA ALA A 228 -18.30 21.31 7.24
C ALA A 228 -18.01 20.26 6.16
N ASN A 229 -18.63 19.09 6.26
CA ASN A 229 -18.27 17.96 5.42
C ASN A 229 -19.40 16.92 5.32
N ASN A 230 -19.41 16.24 4.19
CA ASN A 230 -20.08 14.97 4.01
C ASN A 230 -19.06 13.99 3.43
N PRO A 231 -18.45 13.13 4.25
CA PRO A 231 -17.38 12.24 3.80
C PRO A 231 -17.85 11.21 2.76
N GLY A 232 -19.15 10.89 2.73
CA GLY A 232 -19.74 10.03 1.70
C GLY A 232 -19.89 10.69 0.33
N VAL A 233 -19.89 12.02 0.26
CA VAL A 233 -19.92 12.80 -0.99
C VAL A 233 -18.53 13.32 -1.37
N SER A 234 -17.83 13.92 -0.41
CA SER A 234 -16.53 14.56 -0.64
C SER A 234 -15.40 13.55 -0.81
N GLY A 235 -15.56 12.34 -0.26
CA GLY A 235 -14.49 11.35 -0.15
C GLY A 235 -13.34 11.80 0.76
N LYS A 236 -13.56 12.79 1.63
CA LYS A 236 -12.55 13.31 2.56
C LYS A 236 -12.96 13.05 4.00
N ILE A 237 -12.04 12.54 4.82
CA ILE A 237 -12.27 12.44 6.28
C ILE A 237 -12.26 13.82 6.92
N PHE A 238 -11.30 14.66 6.53
CA PHE A 238 -11.17 16.05 7.00
C PHE A 238 -11.32 16.98 5.79
N ASN A 239 -12.33 17.85 5.78
CA ASN A 239 -12.54 18.77 4.66
C ASN A 239 -11.54 19.95 4.68
N GLY A 240 -11.08 20.31 5.88
CA GLY A 240 -9.94 21.17 6.13
C GLY A 240 -9.21 20.71 7.40
N SER A 241 -8.13 21.39 7.77
CA SER A 241 -7.49 21.17 9.07
C SER A 241 -6.81 22.43 9.58
N GLY A 242 -6.71 22.55 10.91
CA GLY A 242 -5.87 23.57 11.52
C GLY A 242 -4.41 23.51 11.05
N TYR A 243 -3.91 22.33 10.69
CA TYR A 243 -2.56 22.19 10.13
C TYR A 243 -2.36 22.89 8.79
N MET A 244 -3.43 23.08 8.01
CA MET A 244 -3.38 23.81 6.74
C MET A 244 -3.38 25.33 6.94
N THR A 245 -4.01 25.82 8.01
CA THR A 245 -4.27 27.26 8.21
C THR A 245 -3.38 27.88 9.29
N SER A 246 -2.95 27.13 10.31
CA SER A 246 -2.20 27.64 11.46
C SER A 246 -0.69 27.76 11.23
N GLY A 247 -0.15 27.25 10.10
CA GLY A 247 1.29 27.19 9.83
C GLY A 247 1.85 28.29 8.91
N GLY A 248 1.06 29.34 8.63
CA GLY A 248 1.44 30.42 7.70
C GLY A 248 1.77 29.94 6.28
N LEU A 249 1.20 28.80 5.87
CA LEU A 249 1.44 28.22 4.55
C LEU A 249 0.68 29.03 3.50
N ASN A 250 1.38 29.44 2.45
CA ASN A 250 0.73 30.02 1.28
C ASN A 250 0.08 28.90 0.41
N PRO A 251 -0.80 29.25 -0.55
CA PRO A 251 -1.48 28.25 -1.38
C PRO A 251 -0.53 27.27 -2.13
N GLU A 252 0.61 27.75 -2.60
CA GLU A 252 1.61 26.90 -3.28
C GLU A 252 2.23 25.87 -2.32
N GLN A 253 2.53 26.28 -1.08
CA GLN A 253 3.07 25.40 -0.06
C GLN A 253 2.02 24.37 0.39
N ILE A 254 0.76 24.77 0.51
CA ILE A 254 -0.36 23.86 0.81
C ILE A 254 -0.42 22.76 -0.26
N GLU A 255 -0.41 23.14 -1.54
CA GLU A 255 -0.46 22.17 -2.62
C GLU A 255 0.76 21.25 -2.66
N LYS A 256 1.98 21.77 -2.39
CA LYS A 256 3.19 20.93 -2.31
C LYS A 256 3.09 19.87 -1.20
N VAL A 257 2.57 20.23 -0.04
CA VAL A 257 2.41 19.29 1.09
C VAL A 257 1.33 18.25 0.78
N ALA A 258 0.19 18.67 0.22
CA ALA A 258 -0.87 17.75 -0.20
C ALA A 258 -0.37 16.78 -1.29
N ALA A 259 0.31 17.30 -2.31
CA ALA A 259 0.90 16.50 -3.39
C ALA A 259 1.93 15.49 -2.87
N TRP A 260 2.73 15.88 -1.86
CA TRP A 260 3.63 14.94 -1.20
C TRP A 260 2.85 13.82 -0.50
N GLY A 261 1.81 14.14 0.28
CA GLY A 261 0.94 13.13 0.91
C GLY A 261 0.33 12.14 -0.10
N ARG A 262 -0.22 12.66 -1.22
CA ARG A 262 -0.75 11.82 -2.32
C ARG A 262 0.33 10.93 -2.93
N PHE A 263 1.50 11.50 -3.23
CA PHE A 263 2.63 10.74 -3.78
C PHE A 263 3.03 9.60 -2.85
N MET A 264 3.09 9.84 -1.55
CA MET A 264 3.43 8.83 -0.55
C MET A 264 2.39 7.70 -0.51
N PHE A 265 1.09 8.03 -0.57
CA PHE A 265 0.02 7.02 -0.67
C PHE A 265 0.15 6.16 -1.94
N TYR A 266 0.35 6.77 -3.11
CA TYR A 266 0.52 6.02 -4.35
C TYR A 266 1.80 5.18 -4.37
N LYS A 267 2.87 5.66 -3.74
CA LYS A 267 4.10 4.89 -3.51
C LYS A 267 3.81 3.64 -2.66
N LEU A 268 2.98 3.73 -1.63
CA LEU A 268 2.57 2.56 -0.82
C LEU A 268 1.73 1.57 -1.64
N ILE A 269 0.72 2.04 -2.39
CA ILE A 269 -0.10 1.18 -3.26
C ILE A 269 0.79 0.44 -4.26
N ARG A 270 1.72 1.15 -4.92
CA ARG A 270 2.64 0.54 -5.89
C ARG A 270 3.48 -0.56 -5.24
N LYS A 271 4.07 -0.30 -4.07
CA LYS A 271 4.83 -1.31 -3.32
C LYS A 271 3.96 -2.53 -2.95
N GLY A 272 2.70 -2.31 -2.55
CA GLY A 272 1.76 -3.39 -2.27
C GLY A 272 1.46 -4.25 -3.49
N LYS A 273 1.22 -3.62 -4.65
CA LYS A 273 1.01 -4.32 -5.93
C LYS A 273 2.25 -5.12 -6.35
N GLU A 274 3.43 -4.52 -6.24
CA GLU A 274 4.70 -5.20 -6.52
C GLU A 274 4.92 -6.40 -5.59
N ALA A 275 4.63 -6.26 -4.30
CA ALA A 275 4.73 -7.37 -3.34
C ALA A 275 3.74 -8.50 -3.68
N ALA A 276 2.50 -8.17 -4.06
CA ALA A 276 1.50 -9.15 -4.49
C ALA A 276 1.92 -9.88 -5.77
N GLU A 277 2.50 -9.16 -6.74
CA GLU A 277 3.07 -9.75 -7.95
C GLU A 277 4.23 -10.70 -7.62
N LEU A 278 5.17 -10.29 -6.78
CA LEU A 278 6.29 -11.14 -6.36
C LEU A 278 5.86 -12.38 -5.55
N ALA A 279 4.76 -12.29 -4.79
CA ALA A 279 4.22 -13.41 -4.03
C ALA A 279 3.81 -14.59 -4.93
N LYS A 280 3.55 -14.37 -6.22
CA LYS A 280 3.27 -15.43 -7.21
C LYS A 280 4.39 -16.46 -7.33
N HIS A 281 5.64 -16.13 -6.97
CA HIS A 281 6.74 -17.11 -6.90
C HIS A 281 6.54 -18.19 -5.84
N ALA A 282 5.78 -17.90 -4.78
CA ALA A 282 5.49 -18.85 -3.71
C ALA A 282 4.33 -19.80 -4.05
N ALA A 283 3.65 -19.57 -5.19
CA ALA A 283 2.50 -20.37 -5.59
C ALA A 283 2.90 -21.84 -5.82
N PRO A 284 2.09 -22.82 -5.35
CA PRO A 284 2.36 -24.23 -5.59
C PRO A 284 2.27 -24.55 -7.08
N TYR A 285 3.25 -25.30 -7.58
CA TYR A 285 3.29 -25.70 -8.98
C TYR A 285 2.42 -26.94 -9.21
N LYS A 286 1.66 -26.95 -10.30
CA LYS A 286 0.90 -28.12 -10.77
C LYS A 286 1.79 -29.01 -11.62
N ILE A 287 1.80 -30.32 -11.37
CA ILE A 287 2.40 -31.29 -12.30
C ILE A 287 1.42 -31.45 -13.46
N VAL A 288 1.85 -31.11 -14.67
CA VAL A 288 1.04 -31.26 -15.90
C VAL A 288 1.49 -32.44 -16.75
N TYR A 289 2.72 -32.91 -16.53
CA TYR A 289 3.29 -34.07 -17.22
C TYR A 289 4.31 -34.78 -16.33
N LYS A 290 4.39 -36.10 -16.44
CA LYS A 290 5.39 -36.94 -15.78
C LYS A 290 5.84 -38.03 -16.76
N SER A 291 7.14 -38.10 -17.03
CA SER A 291 7.72 -39.10 -17.94
C SER A 291 7.98 -40.43 -17.21
N GLU A 292 8.30 -41.47 -17.99
CA GLU A 292 8.64 -42.81 -17.47
C GLU A 292 9.84 -42.78 -16.49
N SER A 293 10.81 -41.91 -16.74
CA SER A 293 11.97 -41.68 -15.85
C SER A 293 11.61 -41.08 -14.49
N GLY A 294 10.36 -40.62 -14.32
CA GLY A 294 9.88 -39.90 -13.14
C GLY A 294 10.15 -38.39 -13.18
N ALA A 295 10.85 -37.88 -14.19
CA ALA A 295 10.97 -36.44 -14.41
C ALA A 295 9.62 -35.82 -14.78
N ALA A 296 9.42 -34.54 -14.44
CA ALA A 296 8.11 -33.90 -14.55
C ALA A 296 8.17 -32.49 -15.14
N VAL A 297 7.09 -32.09 -15.79
CA VAL A 297 6.80 -30.69 -16.11
C VAL A 297 5.89 -30.13 -15.02
N LYS A 298 6.39 -29.14 -14.31
CA LYS A 298 5.70 -28.46 -13.22
C LYS A 298 5.40 -27.03 -13.64
N VAL A 299 4.16 -26.59 -13.55
CA VAL A 299 3.71 -25.29 -14.07
C VAL A 299 3.17 -24.43 -12.94
N SER A 300 3.64 -23.19 -12.87
CA SER A 300 3.05 -22.19 -11.98
C SER A 300 1.62 -21.85 -12.45
N PRO A 301 0.64 -21.70 -11.54
CA PRO A 301 -0.70 -21.22 -11.90
C PRO A 301 -0.69 -19.80 -12.51
N PHE A 302 0.42 -19.07 -12.38
CA PHE A 302 0.62 -17.74 -12.91
C PHE A 302 1.62 -17.70 -14.09
N ALA A 303 1.88 -18.82 -14.75
CA ALA A 303 2.73 -18.85 -15.95
C ALA A 303 2.13 -17.99 -17.08
N ASP A 304 2.99 -17.52 -17.99
CA ASP A 304 2.54 -16.71 -19.13
C ASP A 304 1.62 -17.52 -20.02
N LYS A 305 0.35 -17.12 -20.11
CA LYS A 305 -0.68 -17.82 -20.89
C LYS A 305 -0.40 -17.81 -22.39
N TYR A 306 0.31 -16.80 -22.90
CA TYR A 306 0.54 -16.66 -24.33
C TYR A 306 1.61 -17.62 -24.86
N ASP A 307 2.65 -17.89 -24.07
CA ASP A 307 3.74 -18.80 -24.44
C ASP A 307 3.62 -20.18 -23.76
N LEU A 308 2.58 -20.40 -22.95
CA LEU A 308 2.44 -21.58 -22.11
C LEU A 308 2.51 -22.90 -22.90
N ASP A 309 1.76 -23.01 -23.99
CA ASP A 309 1.65 -24.27 -24.74
C ASP A 309 2.99 -24.66 -25.38
N LYS A 310 3.70 -23.69 -25.95
CA LYS A 310 5.06 -23.91 -26.48
C LYS A 310 6.01 -24.30 -25.37
N ASN A 311 5.90 -23.62 -24.23
CA ASN A 311 6.74 -23.89 -23.07
C ASN A 311 6.51 -25.28 -22.49
N ILE A 312 5.26 -25.73 -22.41
CA ILE A 312 4.90 -27.09 -21.99
C ILE A 312 5.45 -28.09 -23.00
N THR A 313 5.26 -27.86 -24.30
CA THR A 313 5.74 -28.75 -25.36
C THR A 313 7.24 -28.99 -25.26
N THR A 314 8.03 -27.91 -25.20
CA THR A 314 9.48 -28.00 -25.00
C THR A 314 9.84 -28.68 -23.68
N ALA A 315 9.16 -28.34 -22.58
CA ALA A 315 9.42 -28.93 -21.28
C ALA A 315 9.11 -30.44 -21.22
N THR A 316 8.10 -30.91 -21.95
CA THR A 316 7.75 -32.34 -22.06
C THR A 316 8.88 -33.12 -22.72
N ILE A 317 9.45 -32.61 -23.82
CA ILE A 317 10.63 -33.21 -24.48
C ILE A 317 11.80 -33.32 -23.49
N LEU A 318 12.02 -32.29 -22.69
CA LEU A 318 13.06 -32.30 -21.65
C LEU A 318 12.75 -33.35 -20.58
N ALA A 319 11.51 -33.45 -20.12
CA ALA A 319 11.08 -34.44 -19.12
C ALA A 319 11.23 -35.88 -19.63
N ASP A 320 10.93 -36.16 -20.89
CA ASP A 320 11.16 -37.47 -21.52
C ASP A 320 12.64 -37.85 -21.56
N ASN A 321 13.52 -36.85 -21.54
CA ASN A 321 14.96 -37.02 -21.44
C ASN A 321 15.47 -36.88 -19.99
N ALA A 322 14.64 -37.24 -19.01
CA ALA A 322 14.93 -37.22 -17.57
C ALA A 322 15.28 -35.85 -16.97
N ILE A 323 14.84 -34.75 -17.59
CA ILE A 323 15.05 -33.39 -17.08
C ILE A 323 13.74 -32.83 -16.54
N THR A 324 13.64 -32.70 -15.21
CA THR A 324 12.49 -32.01 -14.59
C THR A 324 12.56 -30.51 -14.85
N VAL A 325 11.48 -29.95 -15.36
CA VAL A 325 11.35 -28.52 -15.69
C VAL A 325 10.25 -27.89 -14.85
N LYS A 326 10.54 -26.73 -14.27
CA LYS A 326 9.53 -25.84 -13.67
C LYS A 326 9.28 -24.66 -14.60
N ILE A 327 8.06 -24.49 -15.11
CA ILE A 327 7.60 -23.29 -15.84
C ILE A 327 7.15 -22.25 -14.82
N ARG A 328 7.88 -21.13 -14.76
CA ARG A 328 7.80 -20.11 -13.71
C ARG A 328 6.59 -19.18 -13.89
N PRO A 329 6.18 -18.45 -12.83
CA PRO A 329 5.19 -17.39 -12.98
C PRO A 329 5.70 -16.26 -13.87
N HIS A 330 4.78 -15.63 -14.59
CA HIS A 330 5.00 -14.35 -15.28
C HIS A 330 4.60 -13.20 -14.33
N ILE A 331 5.57 -12.36 -14.02
CA ILE A 331 5.44 -11.26 -13.05
C ILE A 331 5.21 -9.94 -13.79
N LEU A 332 4.16 -9.22 -13.41
CA LEU A 332 3.74 -7.97 -14.06
C LEU A 332 4.26 -6.75 -13.30
N ILE A 333 5.58 -6.63 -13.22
CA ILE A 333 6.27 -5.47 -12.66
C ILE A 333 7.12 -4.86 -13.77
N GLU A 334 7.05 -3.53 -13.93
CA GLU A 334 7.82 -2.83 -14.95
C GLU A 334 9.32 -3.13 -14.82
N GLY A 335 9.95 -3.49 -15.94
CA GLY A 335 11.37 -3.84 -15.99
C GLY A 335 11.74 -5.22 -15.39
N TYR A 336 10.81 -5.89 -14.72
CA TYR A 336 11.04 -7.22 -14.15
C TYR A 336 11.30 -8.25 -15.25
N LYS A 337 12.26 -9.14 -15.00
CA LYS A 337 12.67 -10.16 -15.96
C LYS A 337 11.96 -11.48 -15.66
N ASN A 338 11.30 -12.04 -16.67
CA ASN A 338 10.53 -13.28 -16.60
C ASN A 338 11.19 -14.40 -17.42
N PRO A 339 12.31 -14.98 -16.94
CA PRO A 339 12.83 -16.22 -17.52
C PRO A 339 11.85 -17.37 -17.28
N GLU A 340 11.57 -18.13 -18.34
CA GLU A 340 10.45 -19.06 -18.38
C GLU A 340 10.64 -20.29 -17.49
N TYR A 341 11.88 -20.79 -17.38
CA TYR A 341 12.16 -22.07 -16.77
C TYR A 341 13.02 -21.99 -15.51
N GLN A 342 12.90 -23.04 -14.70
CA GLN A 342 13.89 -23.42 -13.71
C GLN A 342 14.18 -24.91 -13.85
N ILE A 343 15.45 -25.25 -14.09
CA ILE A 343 15.94 -26.61 -14.27
C ILE A 343 17.06 -26.83 -13.25
N ARG A 344 16.97 -27.89 -12.45
CA ARG A 344 17.95 -28.21 -11.38
C ARG A 344 18.29 -27.01 -10.46
N LYS A 345 17.26 -26.24 -10.08
CA LYS A 345 17.38 -25.00 -9.28
C LYS A 345 18.11 -23.84 -9.97
N LEU A 346 18.56 -24.01 -11.20
CA LEU A 346 19.15 -22.97 -12.00
C LEU A 346 18.09 -22.30 -12.86
N MET A 347 18.25 -20.99 -13.03
CA MET A 347 17.42 -20.22 -13.94
C MET A 347 17.67 -20.65 -15.38
N ALA A 348 16.60 -20.88 -16.13
CA ALA A 348 16.67 -21.37 -17.49
C ALA A 348 15.68 -20.62 -18.39
N ASP A 349 15.95 -20.56 -19.68
CA ASP A 349 15.04 -19.92 -20.62
C ASP A 349 14.99 -20.66 -21.96
N ARG A 350 13.81 -20.71 -22.56
CA ARG A 350 13.58 -21.25 -23.90
C ARG A 350 13.85 -20.15 -24.92
N LYS A 351 14.72 -20.41 -25.88
CA LYS A 351 15.05 -19.50 -26.97
C LYS A 351 14.80 -20.18 -28.31
N GLU A 352 13.85 -19.65 -29.07
CA GLU A 352 13.68 -20.02 -30.47
C GLU A 352 14.87 -19.50 -31.28
N GLN A 353 15.57 -20.40 -31.97
CA GLN A 353 16.67 -20.07 -32.85
C GLN A 353 16.21 -20.20 -34.31
N LYS A 354 15.92 -19.04 -34.93
CA LYS A 354 15.46 -18.95 -36.34
C LYS A 354 16.55 -18.43 -37.28
N GLY A 355 17.24 -17.36 -36.92
CA GLY A 355 18.30 -16.73 -37.73
C GLY A 355 19.71 -17.14 -37.32
N LYS A 356 20.75 -16.68 -38.04
CA LYS A 356 22.16 -16.98 -37.71
C LYS A 356 22.67 -16.30 -36.42
N GLY A 357 22.03 -15.20 -35.99
CA GLY A 357 22.44 -14.45 -34.81
C GLY A 357 22.04 -15.15 -33.51
N VAL A 358 23.01 -15.48 -32.65
CA VAL A 358 22.77 -16.06 -31.31
C VAL A 358 23.02 -15.05 -30.18
N SER A 359 23.65 -13.92 -30.48
CA SER A 359 24.05 -12.89 -29.52
C SER A 359 22.87 -12.29 -28.76
N SER A 360 21.73 -12.05 -29.42
CA SER A 360 20.51 -11.54 -28.80
C SER A 360 19.94 -12.52 -27.77
N ASN A 361 19.93 -13.81 -28.11
CA ASN A 361 19.48 -14.89 -27.22
C ASN A 361 20.36 -14.98 -25.97
N LEU A 362 21.68 -14.95 -26.13
CA LEU A 362 22.64 -14.96 -25.01
C LEU A 362 22.52 -13.70 -24.15
N LYS A 363 22.41 -12.51 -24.77
CA LYS A 363 22.28 -11.23 -24.06
C LYS A 363 21.00 -11.20 -23.23
N SER A 364 19.88 -11.63 -23.81
CA SER A 364 18.59 -11.73 -23.13
C SER A 364 18.66 -12.73 -21.96
N ALA A 365 19.18 -13.93 -22.20
CA ALA A 365 19.34 -14.94 -21.15
C ALA A 365 20.22 -14.46 -19.98
N LYS A 366 21.36 -13.81 -20.27
CA LYS A 366 22.20 -13.20 -19.22
C LYS A 366 21.46 -12.12 -18.44
N ALA A 367 20.75 -11.23 -19.12
CA ALA A 367 20.00 -10.15 -18.48
C ALA A 367 18.89 -10.68 -17.55
N GLN A 368 18.37 -11.87 -17.84
CA GLN A 368 17.39 -12.58 -17.00
C GLN A 368 18.06 -13.46 -15.92
N GLY A 369 19.40 -13.53 -15.86
CA GLY A 369 20.13 -14.35 -14.90
C GLY A 369 20.14 -15.85 -15.22
N CYS A 370 19.79 -16.24 -16.44
CA CYS A 370 19.73 -17.65 -16.85
C CYS A 370 21.12 -18.28 -16.90
N LYS A 371 21.23 -19.47 -16.31
CA LYS A 371 22.41 -20.33 -16.36
C LYS A 371 22.25 -21.45 -17.39
N ILE A 372 21.03 -21.84 -17.72
CA ILE A 372 20.75 -22.85 -18.74
C ILE A 372 19.97 -22.18 -19.87
N ILE A 373 20.32 -22.48 -21.12
CA ILE A 373 19.53 -22.03 -22.27
C ILE A 373 19.06 -23.26 -23.03
N VAL A 374 17.76 -23.33 -23.26
CA VAL A 374 17.12 -24.35 -24.09
C VAL A 374 16.90 -23.73 -25.46
N PHE A 375 17.75 -24.07 -26.42
CA PHE A 375 17.60 -23.65 -27.80
C PHE A 375 16.65 -24.58 -28.54
N GLU A 376 15.50 -24.04 -28.95
CA GLU A 376 14.63 -24.68 -29.93
C GLU A 376 15.03 -24.23 -31.32
N ILE A 377 15.70 -25.12 -32.05
CA ILE A 377 16.19 -24.88 -33.41
C ILE A 377 15.00 -25.04 -34.35
N MET A 378 14.54 -23.92 -34.88
CA MET A 378 13.38 -23.88 -35.76
C MET A 378 13.75 -24.37 -37.16
N PRO A 379 12.79 -24.88 -37.95
CA PRO A 379 13.06 -25.39 -39.31
C PRO A 379 13.73 -24.37 -40.24
N GLU A 380 13.49 -23.07 -40.00
CA GLU A 380 14.07 -21.99 -40.80
C GLU A 380 15.56 -21.74 -40.50
N TYR A 381 16.13 -22.36 -39.46
CA TYR A 381 17.53 -22.17 -39.10
C TYR A 381 18.46 -22.76 -40.18
N PRO A 382 19.29 -21.93 -40.86
CA PRO A 382 19.93 -22.31 -42.11
C PRO A 382 21.23 -23.10 -41.92
N SER A 383 21.52 -23.60 -40.73
CA SER A 383 22.83 -24.17 -40.40
C SER A 383 22.72 -25.42 -39.52
N ASP A 384 23.76 -26.25 -39.56
CA ASP A 384 23.86 -27.40 -38.68
C ASP A 384 24.12 -27.00 -37.22
N LEU A 385 24.00 -27.97 -36.32
CA LEU A 385 24.20 -27.79 -34.89
C LEU A 385 25.65 -27.38 -34.55
N ASN A 386 26.65 -27.87 -35.28
CA ASN A 386 28.06 -27.55 -35.00
C ASN A 386 28.36 -26.08 -35.29
N ARG A 387 27.79 -25.51 -36.35
CA ARG A 387 27.87 -24.06 -36.64
C ARG A 387 27.22 -23.22 -35.55
N LEU A 388 26.05 -23.63 -35.04
CA LEU A 388 25.40 -22.94 -33.91
C LEU A 388 26.28 -22.99 -32.66
N LYS A 389 26.80 -24.16 -32.30
CA LYS A 389 27.73 -24.35 -31.16
C LYS A 389 28.97 -23.47 -31.28
N ASN A 390 29.60 -23.44 -32.45
CA ASN A 390 30.76 -22.57 -32.71
C ASN A 390 30.42 -21.08 -32.58
N SER A 391 29.24 -20.66 -33.04
CA SER A 391 28.76 -19.28 -32.87
C SER A 391 28.55 -18.93 -31.40
N ILE A 392 27.94 -19.83 -30.62
CA ILE A 392 27.75 -19.67 -29.17
C ILE A 392 29.12 -19.57 -28.47
N ARG A 393 30.02 -20.53 -28.75
CA ARG A 393 31.39 -20.55 -28.19
C ARG A 393 32.12 -19.25 -28.45
N GLY A 394 32.13 -18.77 -29.70
CA GLY A 394 32.79 -17.52 -30.08
C GLY A 394 32.20 -16.32 -29.34
N ASN A 395 30.87 -16.24 -29.21
CA ASN A 395 30.21 -15.17 -28.47
C ASN A 395 30.57 -15.21 -26.98
N ILE A 396 30.60 -16.39 -26.36
CA ILE A 396 30.98 -16.55 -24.94
C ILE A 396 32.40 -16.07 -24.71
N LEU A 397 33.36 -16.56 -25.49
CA LEU A 397 34.78 -16.21 -25.36
C LEU A 397 35.04 -14.70 -25.52
N GLN A 398 34.27 -14.03 -26.38
CA GLN A 398 34.44 -12.60 -26.64
C GLN A 398 33.75 -11.69 -25.62
N ASN A 399 32.56 -12.07 -25.13
CA ASN A 399 31.65 -11.11 -24.47
C ASN A 399 31.24 -11.48 -23.04
N TYR A 400 31.64 -12.67 -22.55
CA TYR A 400 31.13 -13.22 -21.29
C TYR A 400 32.22 -13.88 -20.46
N ARG A 401 32.05 -13.90 -19.13
CA ARG A 401 32.88 -14.74 -18.27
C ARG A 401 32.54 -16.22 -18.51
N LYS A 402 33.52 -17.11 -18.39
CA LYS A 402 33.34 -18.56 -18.64
C LYS A 402 32.26 -19.21 -17.75
N ASP A 403 31.99 -18.65 -16.58
CA ASP A 403 30.99 -19.09 -15.61
C ASP A 403 29.60 -18.46 -15.81
N THR A 404 29.41 -17.64 -16.84
CA THR A 404 28.15 -16.92 -17.10
C THR A 404 27.00 -17.91 -17.29
N PHE A 405 27.22 -18.93 -18.12
CA PHE A 405 26.26 -20.01 -18.41
C PHE A 405 26.85 -21.35 -17.92
N SER A 406 25.96 -22.30 -17.62
CA SER A 406 26.32 -23.63 -17.12
C SER A 406 26.06 -24.72 -18.16
N GLU A 407 24.99 -24.61 -18.95
CA GLU A 407 24.60 -25.66 -19.89
C GLU A 407 23.77 -25.10 -21.05
N PHE A 408 23.90 -25.73 -22.21
CA PHE A 408 23.09 -25.49 -23.40
C PHE A 408 22.39 -26.79 -23.80
N ILE A 409 21.09 -26.71 -24.02
CA ILE A 409 20.27 -27.84 -24.47
C ILE A 409 19.71 -27.49 -25.85
N PHE A 410 19.84 -28.39 -26.81
CA PHE A 410 19.42 -28.19 -28.18
C PHE A 410 18.28 -29.15 -28.54
N ILE A 411 17.17 -28.58 -28.99
CA ILE A 411 15.99 -29.30 -29.48
C ILE A 411 15.80 -28.97 -30.95
N ARG A 412 15.50 -29.98 -31.76
CA ARG A 412 15.14 -29.83 -33.17
C ARG A 412 14.06 -30.83 -33.51
N GLU A 413 13.04 -30.40 -34.25
CA GLU A 413 11.97 -31.29 -34.75
C GLU A 413 11.33 -32.14 -33.64
N GLY A 414 11.08 -31.52 -32.48
CA GLY A 414 10.44 -32.17 -31.33
C GLY A 414 11.33 -33.16 -30.56
N LYS A 415 12.65 -33.20 -30.83
CA LYS A 415 13.60 -34.11 -30.16
C LYS A 415 14.75 -33.35 -29.52
N LEU A 416 15.18 -33.82 -28.35
CA LEU A 416 16.44 -33.40 -27.75
C LEU A 416 17.57 -33.98 -28.60
N ILE A 417 18.40 -33.11 -29.19
CA ILE A 417 19.52 -33.51 -30.05
C ILE A 417 20.81 -33.61 -29.26
N GLU A 418 21.08 -32.62 -28.42
CA GLU A 418 22.31 -32.56 -27.62
C GLU A 418 22.11 -31.72 -26.36
N LYS A 419 22.85 -32.08 -25.32
CA LYS A 419 23.01 -31.30 -24.09
C LYS A 419 24.50 -31.21 -23.82
N ILE A 420 25.02 -29.99 -23.72
CA ILE A 420 26.46 -29.75 -23.53
C ILE A 420 26.68 -28.78 -22.38
N SER A 421 27.65 -29.07 -21.52
CA SER A 421 28.06 -28.14 -20.48
C SER A 421 28.74 -26.92 -21.13
N ALA A 422 28.64 -25.75 -20.50
CA ALA A 422 29.37 -24.58 -21.00
C ALA A 422 30.89 -24.79 -20.99
N GLU A 423 31.40 -25.59 -20.05
CA GLU A 423 32.82 -25.96 -19.99
C GLU A 423 33.25 -26.77 -21.22
N ASP A 424 32.48 -27.81 -21.56
CA ASP A 424 32.80 -28.69 -22.69
C ASP A 424 32.60 -27.99 -24.03
N LEU A 425 31.66 -27.04 -24.12
CA LEU A 425 31.49 -26.20 -25.31
C LEU A 425 32.70 -25.27 -25.55
N LEU A 426 33.42 -24.91 -24.48
CA LEU A 426 34.57 -24.00 -24.54
C LEU A 426 35.91 -24.71 -24.76
N LYS A 427 35.98 -26.03 -24.56
CA LYS A 427 37.10 -26.90 -24.95
C LYS A 427 37.18 -26.97 -26.47
#